data_AF-A0A966PTJ7-F1
#
_entry.id   AF-A0A966PTJ7-F1
#
_cell.length_a   1.000
_cell.length_b   1.000
_cell.length_c   1.000
_cell.angle_alpha   90.00
_cell.angle_beta   90.00
_cell.angle_gamma   90.00
#
_symmetry.space_group_name_H-M   'P 1'
#
loop_
_entity.id
_entity.type
_entity.pdbx_description
1 polymer ?
#
loop_
_entity_poly.entity_id
_entity_poly.type
_entity_poly.pdbx_seq_one_letter_code
_entity_poly.pdbx_strand_id
1 'polypeptide(L)'
;KPNSRYAFISPTFKQGKATAWDYIKTFAGKIPGVKFNESELRADFPNGARITILGAENDQALRGIFLDGCVLDETQSISPNLFPEIIRPALADRKGWCVFIGTPKGKNYFFELYQYAQKTEGWYSSIHKASETKILDDDELKAAKSIMSDDLFEQEFECSFQAAITGSYYGTLIEDAEKNGRVVDNLYDKEIPVETWWDLGMNDSTVIWFAQRHKGKIRLIDFYENAGEGLDHYANIIESKGYNYSRHIAPHDIKVRELGAYGKSRLETALELGIAFEVAPKLSLEDGIEAVRKVLPNCWFDKNKCHYGMECLKSYQKKWDDINQCFRNRPIHNFASHAADAFRTGIVGYGIEMTNWKKKIEVNTNYII
;
A
#
# COMPACT_ATOMS: atom_id res chain seq x y z
N LYS A 1 -10.75 -24.24 -31.22
CA LYS A 1 -11.84 -23.32 -31.66
C LYS A 1 -11.37 -22.53 -32.89
N PRO A 2 -12.05 -22.61 -34.05
CA PRO A 2 -11.70 -21.82 -35.24
C PRO A 2 -11.75 -20.31 -34.95
N ASN A 3 -10.91 -19.52 -35.61
CA ASN A 3 -10.87 -18.05 -35.48
C ASN A 3 -10.79 -17.51 -34.03
N SER A 4 -10.19 -18.29 -33.12
CA SER A 4 -10.02 -17.87 -31.74
C SER A 4 -8.90 -16.84 -31.59
N ARG A 5 -9.01 -15.98 -30.57
CA ARG A 5 -8.06 -14.90 -30.30
C ARG A 5 -7.52 -15.06 -28.89
N TYR A 6 -6.22 -15.30 -28.78
CA TYR A 6 -5.53 -15.40 -27.50
C TYR A 6 -4.47 -14.32 -27.38
N ALA A 7 -4.27 -13.83 -26.16
CA ALA A 7 -3.26 -12.83 -25.86
C ALA A 7 -2.35 -13.27 -24.71
N PHE A 8 -1.06 -13.01 -24.85
CA PHE A 8 -0.11 -12.97 -23.74
C PHE A 8 0.20 -11.50 -23.47
N ILE A 9 -0.15 -10.99 -22.31
CA ILE A 9 -0.08 -9.58 -21.95
C ILE A 9 0.99 -9.42 -20.87
N SER A 10 2.02 -8.64 -21.15
CA SER A 10 3.11 -8.34 -20.21
C SER A 10 3.15 -6.84 -19.89
N PRO A 11 3.88 -6.40 -18.85
CA PRO A 11 3.95 -4.98 -18.49
C PRO A 11 4.46 -4.10 -19.64
N THR A 12 5.44 -4.60 -20.40
CA THR A 12 5.88 -3.99 -21.66
C THR A 12 5.88 -4.97 -22.81
N PHE A 13 5.65 -4.50 -24.05
CA PHE A 13 5.75 -5.31 -25.26
C PHE A 13 7.14 -5.92 -25.43
N LYS A 14 8.19 -5.16 -25.06
CA LYS A 14 9.58 -5.63 -25.09
C LYS A 14 9.83 -6.76 -24.10
N GLN A 15 9.25 -6.67 -22.89
CA GLN A 15 9.36 -7.72 -21.88
C GLN A 15 8.65 -9.00 -22.36
N GLY A 16 7.43 -8.90 -22.87
CA GLY A 16 6.69 -10.07 -23.39
C GLY A 16 7.42 -10.74 -24.54
N LYS A 17 8.07 -9.96 -25.42
CA LYS A 17 8.95 -10.52 -26.47
C LYS A 17 10.06 -11.37 -25.85
N ALA A 18 10.70 -10.88 -24.80
CA ALA A 18 11.83 -11.57 -24.17
C ALA A 18 11.39 -12.81 -23.36
N THR A 19 10.22 -12.78 -22.72
CA THR A 19 9.77 -13.87 -21.83
C THR A 19 8.99 -14.97 -22.56
N ALA A 20 8.21 -14.64 -23.58
CA ALA A 20 7.23 -15.57 -24.16
C ALA A 20 7.39 -15.87 -25.65
N TRP A 21 8.01 -14.99 -26.46
CA TRP A 21 7.96 -15.14 -27.92
C TRP A 21 8.65 -16.40 -28.43
N ASP A 22 9.82 -16.73 -27.87
CA ASP A 22 10.54 -17.93 -28.25
C ASP A 22 9.77 -19.20 -27.85
N TYR A 23 9.14 -19.22 -26.66
CA TYR A 23 8.26 -20.32 -26.27
C TYR A 23 7.08 -20.48 -27.21
N ILE A 24 6.42 -19.38 -27.60
CA ILE A 24 5.31 -19.41 -28.57
C ILE A 24 5.79 -20.03 -29.89
N LYS A 25 6.95 -19.62 -30.41
CA LYS A 25 7.50 -20.21 -31.65
C LYS A 25 7.82 -21.69 -31.47
N THR A 26 8.46 -22.09 -30.37
CA THR A 26 8.85 -23.48 -30.10
C THR A 26 7.63 -24.40 -30.01
N PHE A 27 6.57 -23.98 -29.31
CA PHE A 27 5.39 -24.81 -29.11
C PHE A 27 4.41 -24.72 -30.28
N ALA A 28 4.11 -23.53 -30.79
CA ALA A 28 3.20 -23.37 -31.93
C ALA A 28 3.83 -23.90 -33.22
N GLY A 29 5.16 -23.85 -33.38
CA GLY A 29 5.88 -24.36 -34.54
C GLY A 29 5.75 -25.88 -34.75
N LYS A 30 5.33 -26.62 -33.71
CA LYS A 30 5.01 -28.06 -33.81
C LYS A 30 3.69 -28.32 -34.57
N ILE A 31 2.88 -27.28 -34.79
CA ILE A 31 1.62 -27.37 -35.53
C ILE A 31 1.88 -27.00 -37.00
N PRO A 32 1.67 -27.92 -37.96
CA PRO A 32 1.92 -27.65 -39.36
C PRO A 32 1.08 -26.47 -39.88
N GLY A 33 1.72 -25.56 -40.63
CA GLY A 33 1.06 -24.42 -41.28
C GLY A 33 0.89 -23.18 -40.41
N VAL A 34 1.45 -23.14 -39.20
CA VAL A 34 1.54 -21.91 -38.40
C VAL A 34 2.46 -20.89 -39.11
N LYS A 35 2.04 -19.62 -39.10
CA LYS A 35 2.82 -18.49 -39.61
C LYS A 35 3.13 -17.54 -38.46
N PHE A 36 4.33 -16.99 -38.45
CA PHE A 36 4.77 -16.05 -37.42
C PHE A 36 4.96 -14.65 -38.01
N ASN A 37 4.50 -13.64 -37.28
CA ASN A 37 4.77 -12.23 -37.55
C ASN A 37 5.66 -11.68 -36.43
N GLU A 38 6.94 -11.45 -36.75
CA GLU A 38 7.97 -10.97 -35.82
C GLU A 38 7.77 -9.52 -35.38
N SER A 39 7.11 -8.71 -36.21
CA SER A 39 6.84 -7.29 -35.91
C SER A 39 5.65 -7.14 -34.97
N GLU A 40 4.60 -7.91 -35.20
CA GLU A 40 3.38 -7.89 -34.37
C GLU A 40 3.40 -8.92 -33.22
N LEU A 41 4.49 -9.71 -33.12
CA LEU A 41 4.64 -10.83 -32.17
C LEU A 41 3.40 -11.73 -32.13
N ARG A 42 3.01 -12.22 -33.31
CA ARG A 42 1.77 -12.99 -33.51
C ARG A 42 2.03 -14.32 -34.21
N ALA A 43 1.45 -15.38 -33.68
CA ALA A 43 1.34 -16.68 -34.33
C ALA A 43 -0.08 -16.86 -34.93
N ASP A 44 -0.15 -17.06 -36.25
CA ASP A 44 -1.36 -17.34 -37.02
C ASP A 44 -1.47 -18.85 -37.29
N PHE A 45 -2.56 -19.48 -36.84
CA PHE A 45 -2.78 -20.92 -36.97
C PHE A 45 -3.64 -21.25 -38.21
N PRO A 46 -3.54 -22.48 -38.76
CA PRO A 46 -4.28 -22.88 -39.97
C PRO A 46 -5.81 -22.76 -39.86
N ASN A 47 -6.36 -22.89 -38.64
CA ASN A 47 -7.78 -22.75 -38.36
C ASN A 47 -8.23 -21.28 -38.14
N GLY A 48 -7.36 -20.31 -38.48
CA GLY A 48 -7.56 -18.88 -38.29
C GLY A 48 -7.41 -18.40 -36.85
N ALA A 49 -7.06 -19.27 -35.90
CA ALA A 49 -6.76 -18.86 -34.52
C ALA A 49 -5.46 -18.04 -34.46
N ARG A 50 -5.34 -17.21 -33.43
CA ARG A 50 -4.18 -16.33 -33.22
C ARG A 50 -3.75 -16.33 -31.76
N ILE A 51 -2.44 -16.33 -31.54
CA ILE A 51 -1.82 -15.96 -30.26
C ILE A 51 -0.98 -14.71 -30.52
N THR A 52 -1.20 -13.64 -29.77
CA THR A 52 -0.49 -12.36 -29.91
C THR A 52 0.13 -11.96 -28.57
N ILE A 53 1.38 -11.47 -28.58
CA ILE A 53 1.96 -10.79 -27.43
C ILE A 53 1.54 -9.33 -27.46
N LEU A 54 1.05 -8.83 -26.33
CA LEU A 54 0.60 -7.46 -26.16
C LEU A 54 1.29 -6.84 -24.94
N GLY A 55 1.49 -5.53 -24.99
CA GLY A 55 2.05 -4.76 -23.89
C GLY A 55 0.98 -3.96 -23.15
N ALA A 56 1.02 -3.98 -21.82
CA ALA A 56 0.09 -3.25 -20.95
C ALA A 56 0.46 -1.76 -20.77
N GLU A 57 1.64 -1.33 -21.23
CA GLU A 57 2.10 0.06 -21.14
C GLU A 57 1.26 1.04 -21.98
N ASN A 58 0.52 0.53 -22.96
CA ASN A 58 -0.44 1.28 -23.77
C ASN A 58 -1.82 0.61 -23.72
N ASP A 59 -2.55 0.88 -22.65
CA ASP A 59 -3.88 0.33 -22.38
C ASP A 59 -4.91 0.68 -23.47
N GLN A 60 -4.81 1.87 -24.08
CA GLN A 60 -5.70 2.33 -25.16
C GLN A 60 -5.61 1.42 -26.38
N ALA A 61 -4.43 0.90 -26.71
CA ALA A 61 -4.26 -0.02 -27.83
C ALA A 61 -4.96 -1.37 -27.62
N LEU A 62 -5.30 -1.70 -26.37
CA LEU A 62 -5.99 -2.94 -26.00
C LEU A 62 -7.51 -2.78 -26.00
N ARG A 63 -8.04 -1.55 -26.08
CA ARG A 63 -9.49 -1.32 -26.12
C ARG A 63 -10.07 -1.79 -27.46
N GLY A 64 -11.20 -2.48 -27.39
CA GLY A 64 -11.94 -2.96 -28.56
C GLY A 64 -11.45 -4.29 -29.16
N ILE A 65 -10.46 -4.94 -28.54
CA ILE A 65 -10.10 -6.31 -28.90
C ILE A 65 -11.15 -7.30 -28.35
N PHE A 66 -11.24 -8.48 -28.95
CA PHE A 66 -12.05 -9.59 -28.45
C PHE A 66 -11.16 -10.81 -28.21
N LEU A 67 -11.32 -11.46 -27.07
CA LEU A 67 -10.44 -12.53 -26.61
C LEU A 67 -11.23 -13.78 -26.23
N ASP A 68 -10.77 -14.93 -26.73
CA ASP A 68 -11.20 -16.27 -26.28
C ASP A 68 -10.40 -16.73 -25.06
N GLY A 69 -9.24 -16.13 -24.81
CA GLY A 69 -8.53 -16.25 -23.55
C GLY A 69 -7.28 -15.38 -23.48
N CYS A 70 -6.80 -15.07 -22.29
CA CYS A 70 -5.54 -14.35 -22.13
C CYS A 70 -4.77 -14.74 -20.88
N VAL A 71 -3.47 -14.50 -20.93
CA VAL A 71 -2.56 -14.60 -19.79
C VAL A 71 -1.99 -13.22 -19.52
N LEU A 72 -2.13 -12.73 -18.29
CA LEU A 72 -1.46 -11.53 -17.80
C LEU A 72 -0.22 -11.98 -17.02
N ASP A 73 0.95 -11.68 -17.57
CA ASP A 73 2.25 -11.93 -16.99
C ASP A 73 2.71 -10.74 -16.16
N GLU A 74 3.44 -11.02 -15.08
CA GLU A 74 3.90 -10.00 -14.12
C GLU A 74 2.75 -9.06 -13.67
N THR A 75 1.61 -9.65 -13.33
CA THR A 75 0.37 -8.93 -13.01
C THR A 75 0.55 -7.88 -11.90
N GLN A 76 1.47 -8.12 -10.97
CA GLN A 76 1.85 -7.18 -9.91
C GLN A 76 2.47 -5.86 -10.41
N SER A 77 2.91 -5.84 -11.67
CA SER A 77 3.49 -4.67 -12.35
C SER A 77 2.57 -4.07 -13.42
N ILE A 78 1.34 -4.59 -13.56
CA ILE A 78 0.33 -4.10 -14.49
C ILE A 78 -0.66 -3.19 -13.75
N SER A 79 -1.19 -2.17 -14.45
CA SER A 79 -2.22 -1.28 -13.91
C SER A 79 -3.44 -2.07 -13.41
N PRO A 80 -3.97 -1.78 -12.20
CA PRO A 80 -5.13 -2.48 -11.64
C PRO A 80 -6.39 -2.32 -12.48
N ASN A 81 -6.48 -1.25 -13.26
CA ASN A 81 -7.65 -0.94 -14.08
C ASN A 81 -7.68 -1.72 -15.40
N LEU A 82 -6.54 -2.27 -15.85
CA LEU A 82 -6.45 -2.92 -17.16
C LEU A 82 -7.44 -4.10 -17.28
N PHE A 83 -7.47 -4.96 -16.27
CA PHE A 83 -8.36 -6.11 -16.30
C PHE A 83 -9.85 -5.72 -16.19
N PRO A 84 -10.32 -5.04 -15.14
CA PRO A 84 -11.75 -4.76 -14.98
C PRO A 84 -12.32 -3.87 -16.09
N GLU A 85 -11.56 -2.90 -16.61
CA GLU A 85 -12.08 -1.94 -17.60
C GLU A 85 -11.93 -2.37 -19.05
N ILE A 86 -10.89 -3.16 -19.38
CA ILE A 86 -10.53 -3.43 -20.78
C ILE A 86 -10.58 -4.91 -21.09
N ILE A 87 -9.84 -5.74 -20.35
CA ILE A 87 -9.72 -7.16 -20.66
C ILE A 87 -10.98 -7.94 -20.28
N ARG A 88 -11.60 -7.62 -19.14
CA ARG A 88 -12.81 -8.30 -18.66
C ARG A 88 -13.99 -8.13 -19.62
N PRO A 89 -14.26 -6.92 -20.18
CA PRO A 89 -15.19 -6.76 -21.30
C PRO A 89 -14.76 -7.51 -22.56
N ALA A 90 -13.49 -7.44 -22.96
CA ALA A 90 -12.98 -8.12 -24.17
C ALA A 90 -13.16 -9.64 -24.15
N LEU A 91 -13.14 -10.25 -22.96
CA LEU A 91 -13.40 -11.68 -22.74
C LEU A 91 -14.90 -12.02 -22.70
N ALA A 92 -15.76 -11.07 -22.31
CA ALA A 92 -17.18 -11.31 -22.05
C ALA A 92 -17.90 -11.78 -23.32
N ASP A 93 -17.63 -11.14 -24.46
CA ASP A 93 -18.30 -11.44 -25.73
C ASP A 93 -18.09 -12.87 -26.22
N ARG A 94 -16.96 -13.49 -25.84
CA ARG A 94 -16.57 -14.83 -26.28
C ARG A 94 -16.63 -15.88 -25.18
N LYS A 95 -17.06 -15.50 -23.97
CA LYS A 95 -16.96 -16.31 -22.75
C LYS A 95 -15.54 -16.85 -22.55
N GLY A 96 -14.56 -15.98 -22.75
CA GLY A 96 -13.14 -16.32 -22.66
C GLY A 96 -12.67 -16.50 -21.22
N TRP A 97 -11.50 -17.13 -21.07
CA TRP A 97 -10.85 -17.34 -19.77
C TRP A 97 -9.67 -16.39 -19.57
N CYS A 98 -9.25 -16.18 -18.32
CA CYS A 98 -8.09 -15.36 -17.99
C CYS A 98 -7.22 -16.07 -16.97
N VAL A 99 -5.90 -15.97 -17.13
CA VAL A 99 -4.90 -16.42 -16.14
C VAL A 99 -4.04 -15.23 -15.76
N PHE A 100 -3.81 -15.07 -14.46
CA PHE A 100 -2.90 -14.07 -13.91
C PHE A 100 -1.69 -14.80 -13.32
N ILE A 101 -0.50 -14.42 -13.74
CA ILE A 101 0.76 -14.94 -13.20
C ILE A 101 1.65 -13.77 -12.77
N GLY A 102 2.53 -14.02 -11.80
CA GLY A 102 3.46 -13.05 -11.26
C GLY A 102 3.98 -13.49 -9.89
N THR A 103 5.00 -12.78 -9.40
CA THR A 103 5.48 -12.92 -8.02
C THR A 103 4.80 -11.89 -7.11
N PRO A 104 4.53 -12.21 -5.84
CA PRO A 104 4.05 -11.22 -4.88
C PRO A 104 4.96 -9.99 -4.82
N LYS A 105 4.38 -8.80 -4.66
CA LYS A 105 5.14 -7.56 -4.44
C LYS A 105 4.39 -6.65 -3.47
N GLY A 106 4.38 -7.09 -2.22
CA GLY A 106 3.50 -6.54 -1.19
C GLY A 106 2.02 -6.81 -1.47
N LYS A 107 1.15 -6.13 -0.71
CA LYS A 107 -0.32 -6.24 -0.82
C LYS A 107 -0.87 -5.27 -1.85
N ASN A 108 -0.60 -5.56 -3.12
CA ASN A 108 -1.09 -4.79 -4.26
C ASN A 108 -2.29 -5.48 -4.94
N TYR A 109 -2.67 -5.00 -6.11
CA TYR A 109 -3.78 -5.57 -6.90
C TYR A 109 -3.65 -7.07 -7.16
N PHE A 110 -2.44 -7.61 -7.35
CA PHE A 110 -2.26 -9.05 -7.54
C PHE A 110 -2.57 -9.85 -6.27
N PHE A 111 -2.26 -9.30 -5.09
CA PHE A 111 -2.70 -9.88 -3.81
C PHE A 111 -4.22 -9.84 -3.65
N GLU A 112 -4.86 -8.72 -4.00
CA GLU A 112 -6.33 -8.60 -3.96
C GLU A 112 -6.99 -9.62 -4.90
N LEU A 113 -6.46 -9.78 -6.13
CA LEU A 113 -6.91 -10.79 -7.08
C LEU A 113 -6.74 -12.21 -6.54
N TYR A 114 -5.61 -12.51 -5.90
CA TYR A 114 -5.37 -13.81 -5.28
C TYR A 114 -6.39 -14.09 -4.17
N GLN A 115 -6.62 -13.13 -3.26
CA GLN A 115 -7.62 -13.26 -2.21
C GLN A 115 -9.05 -13.37 -2.75
N TYR A 116 -9.37 -12.62 -3.80
CA TYR A 116 -10.66 -12.70 -4.48
C TYR A 116 -10.88 -14.08 -5.08
N ALA A 117 -9.86 -14.63 -5.76
CA ALA A 117 -9.90 -15.95 -6.38
C ALA A 117 -10.08 -17.09 -5.36
N GLN A 118 -9.57 -16.94 -4.12
CA GLN A 118 -9.78 -17.91 -3.05
C GLN A 118 -11.23 -17.97 -2.54
N LYS A 119 -11.99 -16.89 -2.68
CA LYS A 119 -13.32 -16.73 -2.08
C LYS A 119 -14.46 -16.79 -3.11
N THR A 120 -14.14 -16.76 -4.39
CA THR A 120 -15.13 -16.60 -5.47
C THR A 120 -15.28 -17.88 -6.26
N GLU A 121 -16.51 -18.36 -6.40
CA GLU A 121 -16.81 -19.53 -7.24
C GLU A 121 -16.45 -19.26 -8.71
N GLY A 122 -15.88 -20.27 -9.38
CA GLY A 122 -15.41 -20.16 -10.77
C GLY A 122 -14.00 -19.57 -10.91
N TRP A 123 -13.36 -19.15 -9.82
CA TRP A 123 -11.96 -18.77 -9.79
C TRP A 123 -11.10 -19.88 -9.21
N TYR A 124 -9.85 -19.94 -9.68
CA TYR A 124 -8.84 -20.85 -9.17
C TYR A 124 -7.61 -20.04 -8.76
N SER A 125 -7.02 -20.40 -7.63
CA SER A 125 -5.79 -19.79 -7.14
C SER A 125 -4.83 -20.88 -6.66
N SER A 126 -3.55 -20.71 -6.96
CA SER A 126 -2.48 -21.60 -6.51
C SER A 126 -1.20 -20.80 -6.26
N ILE A 127 -0.40 -21.27 -5.31
CA ILE A 127 0.94 -20.77 -5.02
C ILE A 127 1.92 -21.89 -5.34
N HIS A 128 3.02 -21.55 -6.01
CA HIS A 128 4.02 -22.51 -6.46
C HIS A 128 5.40 -22.11 -5.90
N LYS A 129 5.70 -22.55 -4.68
CA LYS A 129 6.98 -22.21 -4.03
C LYS A 129 8.12 -22.98 -4.66
N ALA A 130 9.27 -22.34 -4.77
CA ALA A 130 10.48 -22.98 -5.27
C ALA A 130 10.87 -24.19 -4.40
N SER A 131 10.75 -24.08 -3.07
CA SER A 131 10.99 -25.16 -2.12
C SER A 131 10.10 -26.40 -2.33
N GLU A 132 8.87 -26.20 -2.82
CA GLU A 132 7.84 -27.23 -2.99
C GLU A 132 7.82 -27.83 -4.40
N THR A 133 8.04 -27.01 -5.43
CA THR A 133 7.95 -27.44 -6.84
C THR A 133 9.09 -28.33 -7.30
N LYS A 134 10.27 -28.22 -6.66
CA LYS A 134 11.49 -28.98 -7.02
C LYS A 134 11.93 -28.80 -8.48
N ILE A 135 11.54 -27.68 -9.10
CA ILE A 135 11.98 -27.29 -10.45
C ILE A 135 13.40 -26.73 -10.42
N LEU A 136 13.71 -25.96 -9.37
CA LEU A 136 15.04 -25.41 -9.14
C LEU A 136 15.91 -26.39 -8.34
N ASP A 137 17.20 -26.42 -8.65
CA ASP A 137 18.18 -27.22 -7.93
C ASP A 137 18.33 -26.71 -6.48
N ASP A 138 18.39 -27.64 -5.53
CA ASP A 138 18.44 -27.30 -4.10
C ASP A 138 19.73 -26.53 -3.74
N ASP A 139 20.84 -26.70 -4.46
CA ASP A 139 22.07 -25.97 -4.21
C ASP A 139 22.01 -24.53 -4.75
N GLU A 140 21.34 -24.30 -5.88
CA GLU A 140 21.03 -22.95 -6.38
C GLU A 140 20.09 -22.20 -5.44
N LEU A 141 19.11 -22.88 -4.84
CA LEU A 141 18.23 -22.27 -3.83
C LEU A 141 18.99 -21.84 -2.57
N LYS A 142 19.94 -22.67 -2.11
CA LYS A 142 20.81 -22.30 -0.98
C LYS A 142 21.71 -21.12 -1.34
N ALA A 143 22.28 -21.11 -2.55
CA ALA A 143 23.11 -20.02 -3.04
C ALA A 143 22.31 -18.72 -3.11
N ALA A 144 21.11 -18.73 -3.70
CA ALA A 144 20.21 -17.57 -3.75
C ALA A 144 19.89 -17.04 -2.35
N LYS A 145 19.55 -17.94 -1.41
CA LYS A 145 19.27 -17.57 -0.01
C LYS A 145 20.46 -16.92 0.70
N SER A 146 21.69 -17.26 0.31
CA SER A 146 22.89 -16.66 0.91
C SER A 146 23.20 -15.25 0.41
N ILE A 147 22.69 -14.88 -0.77
CA ILE A 147 22.96 -13.60 -1.44
C ILE A 147 21.81 -12.60 -1.18
N MET A 148 20.59 -13.10 -1.11
CA MET A 148 19.38 -12.31 -0.95
C MET A 148 19.08 -12.05 0.53
N SER A 149 18.35 -10.97 0.83
CA SER A 149 17.74 -10.84 2.15
C SER A 149 16.65 -11.90 2.32
N ASP A 150 16.37 -12.29 3.57
CA ASP A 150 15.31 -13.24 3.88
C ASP A 150 13.97 -12.80 3.27
N ASP A 151 13.59 -11.52 3.39
CA ASP A 151 12.35 -11.00 2.80
C ASP A 151 12.31 -11.12 1.26
N LEU A 152 13.42 -10.82 0.59
CA LEU A 152 13.46 -10.90 -0.87
C LEU A 152 13.44 -12.36 -1.35
N PHE A 153 14.07 -13.26 -0.60
CA PHE A 153 14.00 -14.69 -0.85
C PHE A 153 12.58 -15.22 -0.65
N GLU A 154 11.93 -14.86 0.47
CA GLU A 154 10.55 -15.24 0.75
C GLU A 154 9.58 -14.71 -0.31
N GLN A 155 9.80 -13.51 -0.85
CA GLN A 155 8.99 -12.95 -1.93
C GLN A 155 9.19 -13.68 -3.26
N GLU A 156 10.44 -13.76 -3.75
CA GLU A 156 10.75 -14.23 -5.11
C GLU A 156 10.70 -15.76 -5.23
N PHE A 157 11.12 -16.49 -4.19
CA PHE A 157 11.23 -17.96 -4.22
C PHE A 157 10.10 -18.65 -3.48
N GLU A 158 9.68 -18.14 -2.32
CA GLU A 158 8.61 -18.76 -1.53
C GLU A 158 7.22 -18.16 -1.81
N CYS A 159 7.13 -17.20 -2.72
CA CYS A 159 5.88 -16.52 -3.11
C CYS A 159 5.08 -16.01 -1.89
N SER A 160 5.79 -15.44 -0.91
CA SER A 160 5.18 -14.89 0.29
C SER A 160 4.61 -13.49 0.04
N PHE A 161 3.30 -13.33 0.27
CA PHE A 161 2.65 -12.01 0.37
C PHE A 161 2.91 -11.30 1.70
N GLN A 162 3.53 -12.01 2.67
CA GLN A 162 3.85 -11.50 4.00
C GLN A 162 5.30 -11.07 4.15
N ALA A 163 6.15 -11.29 3.14
CA ALA A 163 7.51 -10.76 3.15
C ALA A 163 7.45 -9.25 3.45
N ALA A 164 8.21 -8.81 4.45
CA ALA A 164 8.19 -7.40 4.83
C ALA A 164 8.57 -6.61 3.58
N ILE A 165 7.77 -5.60 3.23
CA ILE A 165 8.07 -4.73 2.10
C ILE A 165 9.49 -4.19 2.33
N THR A 166 10.45 -4.60 1.50
CA THR A 166 11.86 -4.27 1.68
C THR A 166 12.01 -2.75 1.80
N GLY A 167 12.49 -2.29 2.96
CA GLY A 167 12.60 -0.86 3.26
C GLY A 167 11.40 -0.23 4.00
N SER A 168 10.41 -1.03 4.44
CA SER A 168 9.33 -0.57 5.32
C SER A 168 9.88 0.01 6.63
N TYR A 169 9.35 1.16 7.03
CA TYR A 169 9.74 1.80 8.28
C TYR A 169 9.13 1.14 9.51
N TYR A 170 7.89 0.64 9.38
CA TYR A 170 7.07 0.14 10.50
C TYR A 170 6.52 -1.28 10.29
N GLY A 171 6.74 -1.92 9.14
CA GLY A 171 6.18 -3.24 8.79
C GLY A 171 6.38 -4.29 9.88
N THR A 172 7.63 -4.56 10.23
CA THR A 172 8.00 -5.51 11.29
C THR A 172 7.38 -5.15 12.64
N LEU A 173 7.29 -3.86 12.99
CA LEU A 173 6.72 -3.44 14.28
C LEU A 173 5.20 -3.65 14.37
N ILE A 174 4.49 -3.54 13.24
CA ILE A 174 3.06 -3.85 13.16
C ILE A 174 2.84 -5.36 13.16
N GLU A 175 3.66 -6.13 12.44
CA GLU A 175 3.62 -7.60 12.50
C GLU A 175 3.87 -8.12 13.91
N ASP A 176 4.82 -7.53 14.63
CA ASP A 176 5.05 -7.82 16.05
C ASP A 176 3.84 -7.44 16.91
N ALA A 177 3.07 -6.41 16.55
CA ALA A 177 1.83 -6.09 17.24
C ALA A 177 0.77 -7.17 17.03
N GLU A 178 0.65 -7.70 15.81
CA GLU A 178 -0.24 -8.81 15.48
C GLU A 178 0.16 -10.10 16.22
N LYS A 179 1.44 -10.48 16.15
CA LYS A 179 1.98 -11.68 16.79
C LYS A 179 1.84 -11.66 18.32
N ASN A 180 2.00 -10.49 18.93
CA ASN A 180 1.89 -10.32 20.39
C ASN A 180 0.46 -10.00 20.88
N GLY A 181 -0.56 -10.17 20.04
CA GLY A 181 -1.96 -9.99 20.44
C GLY A 181 -2.34 -8.54 20.81
N ARG A 182 -1.63 -7.55 20.26
CA ARG A 182 -1.93 -6.11 20.44
C ARG A 182 -2.96 -5.60 19.43
N VAL A 183 -3.50 -6.47 18.59
CA VAL A 183 -4.56 -6.20 17.62
C VAL A 183 -5.80 -6.97 18.07
N VAL A 184 -6.82 -6.27 18.53
CA VAL A 184 -7.96 -6.85 19.25
C VAL A 184 -9.27 -6.28 18.77
N ASP A 185 -10.36 -7.02 18.96
CA ASP A 185 -11.71 -6.56 18.65
C ASP A 185 -12.26 -5.64 19.76
N ASN A 186 -12.98 -4.58 19.38
CA ASN A 186 -13.67 -3.65 20.29
C ASN A 186 -12.74 -2.99 21.32
N LEU A 187 -11.67 -2.37 20.84
CA LEU A 187 -10.64 -1.78 21.72
C LEU A 187 -11.11 -0.52 22.47
N TYR A 188 -12.21 0.10 22.03
CA TYR A 188 -12.74 1.36 22.57
C TYR A 188 -13.23 1.24 24.03
N ASP A 189 -12.77 2.17 24.87
CA ASP A 189 -13.14 2.27 26.28
C ASP A 189 -13.85 3.61 26.57
N LYS A 190 -15.12 3.58 27.00
CA LYS A 190 -15.93 4.80 27.17
C LYS A 190 -15.43 5.74 28.27
N GLU A 191 -14.67 5.22 29.22
CA GLU A 191 -14.16 6.01 30.36
C GLU A 191 -12.90 6.80 30.00
N ILE A 192 -12.29 6.50 28.84
CA ILE A 192 -11.04 7.14 28.41
C ILE A 192 -11.36 8.13 27.29
N PRO A 193 -10.96 9.40 27.43
CA PRO A 193 -11.20 10.38 26.38
C PRO A 193 -10.37 10.06 25.12
N VAL A 194 -10.90 10.46 23.97
CA VAL A 194 -10.36 10.18 22.64
C VAL A 194 -9.66 11.41 22.08
N GLU A 195 -8.47 11.20 21.56
CA GLU A 195 -7.72 12.18 20.79
C GLU A 195 -7.87 11.85 19.31
N THR A 196 -7.91 12.86 18.45
CA THR A 196 -7.86 12.66 17.00
C THR A 196 -6.54 13.18 16.43
N TRP A 197 -5.91 12.44 15.54
CA TRP A 197 -4.64 12.83 14.93
C TRP A 197 -4.79 12.93 13.41
N TRP A 198 -4.40 14.08 12.87
CA TRP A 198 -4.79 14.46 11.52
C TRP A 198 -3.61 14.54 10.56
N ASP A 199 -3.88 14.20 9.30
CA ASP A 199 -3.17 14.71 8.13
C ASP A 199 -4.21 15.40 7.25
N LEU A 200 -3.94 16.64 6.83
CA LEU A 200 -4.94 17.51 6.18
C LEU A 200 -4.58 17.74 4.71
N GLY A 201 -4.90 16.78 3.84
CA GLY A 201 -4.81 16.91 2.40
C GLY A 201 -5.90 17.82 1.83
N MET A 202 -5.52 18.75 0.95
CA MET A 202 -6.44 19.70 0.31
C MET A 202 -6.74 19.31 -1.15
N ASN A 203 -5.73 18.80 -1.85
CA ASN A 203 -5.86 18.08 -3.12
C ASN A 203 -5.56 16.58 -2.96
N ASP A 204 -5.26 16.15 -1.73
CA ASP A 204 -4.90 14.79 -1.34
C ASP A 204 -5.87 14.28 -0.26
N SER A 205 -5.68 13.04 0.20
CA SER A 205 -6.50 12.48 1.29
C SER A 205 -6.33 13.25 2.60
N THR A 206 -7.43 13.43 3.34
CA THR A 206 -7.40 13.77 4.76
C THR A 206 -7.60 12.51 5.59
N VAL A 207 -6.76 12.35 6.61
CA VAL A 207 -6.75 11.17 7.49
C VAL A 207 -6.99 11.57 8.93
N ILE A 208 -7.74 10.74 9.66
CA ILE A 208 -8.01 10.88 11.09
C ILE A 208 -7.76 9.53 11.77
N TRP A 209 -6.77 9.50 12.67
CA TRP A 209 -6.64 8.44 13.67
C TRP A 209 -7.40 8.81 14.93
N PHE A 210 -8.10 7.85 15.53
CA PHE A 210 -8.78 8.01 16.81
C PHE A 210 -8.02 7.20 17.86
N ALA A 211 -7.52 7.87 18.90
CA ALA A 211 -6.58 7.27 19.85
C ALA A 211 -6.95 7.55 21.30
N GLN A 212 -6.75 6.58 22.18
CA GLN A 212 -6.87 6.71 23.63
C GLN A 212 -5.52 6.46 24.29
N ARG A 213 -5.03 7.41 25.09
CA ARG A 213 -3.79 7.26 25.86
C ARG A 213 -4.13 6.87 27.28
N HIS A 214 -3.61 5.74 27.75
CA HIS A 214 -3.88 5.26 29.11
C HIS A 214 -2.71 4.45 29.67
N LYS A 215 -2.18 4.87 30.82
CA LYS A 215 -1.11 4.17 31.57
C LYS A 215 0.09 3.76 30.68
N GLY A 216 0.58 4.70 29.86
CA GLY A 216 1.72 4.48 28.97
C GLY A 216 1.41 3.66 27.70
N LYS A 217 0.15 3.23 27.49
CA LYS A 217 -0.31 2.57 26.27
C LYS A 217 -1.07 3.55 25.39
N ILE A 218 -1.01 3.31 24.09
CA ILE A 218 -1.82 4.02 23.10
C ILE A 218 -2.76 3.01 22.46
N ARG A 219 -4.05 3.26 22.49
CA ARG A 219 -5.08 2.43 21.87
C ARG A 219 -5.66 3.16 20.66
N LEU A 220 -5.37 2.68 19.46
CA LEU A 220 -5.95 3.18 18.22
C LEU A 220 -7.29 2.48 18.02
N ILE A 221 -8.37 3.22 18.22
CA ILE A 221 -9.72 2.66 18.32
C ILE A 221 -10.52 2.76 17.02
N ASP A 222 -10.10 3.65 16.12
CA ASP A 222 -10.78 3.90 14.85
C ASP A 222 -9.81 4.60 13.88
N PHE A 223 -10.13 4.49 12.59
CA PHE A 223 -9.38 5.12 11.50
C PHE A 223 -10.36 5.61 10.43
N TYR A 224 -10.12 6.80 9.91
CA TYR A 224 -10.90 7.35 8.80
C TYR A 224 -10.00 8.06 7.80
N GLU A 225 -10.22 7.79 6.52
CA GLU A 225 -9.55 8.47 5.41
C GLU A 225 -10.56 8.76 4.30
N ASN A 226 -10.51 9.96 3.73
CA ASN A 226 -11.27 10.32 2.54
C ASN A 226 -10.56 11.46 1.79
N ALA A 227 -10.90 11.69 0.52
CA ALA A 227 -10.29 12.71 -0.32
C ALA A 227 -11.34 13.60 -1.00
N GLY A 228 -10.99 14.85 -1.30
CA GLY A 228 -11.85 15.78 -2.05
C GLY A 228 -12.98 16.43 -1.25
N GLU A 229 -13.06 16.17 0.05
CA GLU A 229 -14.11 16.69 0.94
C GLU A 229 -13.65 17.91 1.77
N GLY A 230 -14.60 18.76 2.15
CA GLY A 230 -14.38 19.95 3.00
C GLY A 230 -14.29 19.63 4.50
N LEU A 231 -13.89 20.62 5.31
CA LEU A 231 -13.78 20.48 6.77
C LEU A 231 -15.13 20.16 7.45
N ASP A 232 -16.24 20.61 6.87
CA ASP A 232 -17.61 20.35 7.31
C ASP A 232 -17.94 18.86 7.29
N HIS A 233 -17.51 18.14 6.25
CA HIS A 233 -17.65 16.69 6.19
C HIS A 233 -16.94 16.00 7.36
N TYR A 234 -15.69 16.37 7.62
CA TYR A 234 -14.92 15.75 8.71
C TYR A 234 -15.46 16.11 10.10
N ALA A 235 -16.05 17.30 10.27
CA ALA A 235 -16.77 17.67 11.49
C ALA A 235 -18.00 16.77 11.72
N ASN A 236 -18.79 16.52 10.67
CA ASN A 236 -19.92 15.58 10.73
C ASN A 236 -19.46 14.15 11.04
N ILE A 237 -18.31 13.70 10.49
CA ILE A 237 -17.73 12.39 10.83
C ILE A 237 -17.40 12.32 12.32
N ILE A 238 -16.73 13.34 12.88
CA ILE A 238 -16.40 13.38 14.30
C ILE A 238 -17.65 13.33 15.18
N GLU A 239 -18.66 14.12 14.84
CA GLU A 239 -19.93 14.15 15.57
C GLU A 239 -20.65 12.80 15.49
N SER A 240 -20.78 12.22 14.29
CA SER A 240 -21.47 10.94 14.07
C SER A 240 -20.80 9.75 14.76
N LYS A 241 -19.48 9.78 14.93
CA LYS A 241 -18.73 8.76 15.68
C LYS A 241 -19.04 8.79 17.18
N GLY A 242 -19.44 9.95 17.72
CA GLY A 242 -19.99 10.07 19.08
C GLY A 242 -19.03 9.72 20.21
N TYR A 243 -17.72 9.77 19.98
CA TYR A 243 -16.72 9.54 21.02
C TYR A 243 -16.61 10.75 21.97
N ASN A 244 -16.17 10.50 23.21
CA ASN A 244 -15.83 11.58 24.15
C ASN A 244 -14.44 12.15 23.82
N TYR A 245 -14.39 13.25 23.08
CA TYR A 245 -13.13 13.82 22.60
C TYR A 245 -12.45 14.73 23.64
N SER A 246 -11.13 14.58 23.82
CA SER A 246 -10.33 15.52 24.61
C SER A 246 -9.61 16.56 23.77
N ARG A 247 -9.08 16.19 22.60
CA ARG A 247 -8.30 17.09 21.74
C ARG A 247 -8.21 16.63 20.29
N HIS A 248 -7.98 17.59 19.41
CA HIS A 248 -7.74 17.36 17.99
C HIS A 248 -6.35 17.87 17.59
N ILE A 249 -5.45 16.97 17.17
CA ILE A 249 -4.06 17.31 16.85
C ILE A 249 -3.88 17.46 15.34
N ALA A 250 -3.59 18.67 14.89
CA ALA A 250 -3.33 19.01 13.50
C ALA A 250 -1.83 19.09 13.18
N PRO A 251 -1.44 18.85 11.92
CA PRO A 251 -0.07 19.03 11.47
C PRO A 251 0.32 20.51 11.52
N HIS A 252 1.62 20.77 11.69
CA HIS A 252 2.16 22.13 11.79
C HIS A 252 1.88 23.03 10.57
N ASP A 253 1.68 22.42 9.39
CA ASP A 253 1.43 23.12 8.13
C ASP A 253 0.01 23.71 8.03
N ILE A 254 -0.92 23.39 8.94
CA ILE A 254 -2.27 23.99 8.99
C ILE A 254 -2.24 25.52 9.18
N LYS A 255 -1.13 26.06 9.71
CA LYS A 255 -0.94 27.49 9.96
C LYS A 255 -0.59 28.28 8.71
N VAL A 256 -0.21 27.62 7.62
CA VAL A 256 0.07 28.30 6.34
C VAL A 256 -1.26 28.87 5.83
N ARG A 257 -1.35 30.20 5.71
CA ARG A 257 -2.56 30.93 5.37
C ARG A 257 -3.04 30.56 3.97
N GLU A 258 -3.92 29.58 3.88
CA GLU A 258 -4.83 29.49 2.75
C GLU A 258 -6.11 30.22 3.14
N LEU A 259 -6.26 31.40 2.53
CA LEU A 259 -7.51 32.14 2.51
C LEU A 259 -8.48 31.29 1.70
N GLY A 260 -9.52 30.73 2.32
CA GLY A 260 -10.66 30.22 1.56
C GLY A 260 -11.27 31.34 0.69
N ALA A 261 -12.25 31.01 -0.15
CA ALA A 261 -12.94 31.99 -1.01
C ALA A 261 -13.49 33.23 -0.24
N TYR A 262 -13.62 33.14 1.08
CA TYR A 262 -14.12 34.16 2.00
C TYR A 262 -13.06 34.75 2.97
N GLY A 263 -11.76 34.45 2.78
CA GLY A 263 -10.68 35.07 3.54
C GLY A 263 -10.48 34.59 4.99
N LYS A 264 -11.13 33.49 5.41
CA LYS A 264 -10.90 32.84 6.71
C LYS A 264 -9.76 31.83 6.63
N SER A 265 -9.01 31.67 7.72
CA SER A 265 -8.02 30.59 7.86
C SER A 265 -8.69 29.23 8.13
N ARG A 266 -8.00 28.14 7.79
CA ARG A 266 -8.48 26.77 8.07
C ARG A 266 -8.74 26.51 9.56
N LEU A 267 -7.93 27.10 10.44
CA LEU A 267 -8.11 27.01 11.89
C LEU A 267 -9.40 27.70 12.36
N GLU A 268 -9.69 28.88 11.83
CA GLU A 268 -10.93 29.61 12.16
C GLU A 268 -12.16 28.85 11.65
N THR A 269 -12.08 28.32 10.43
CA THR A 269 -13.17 27.52 9.84
C THR A 269 -13.42 26.26 10.65
N ALA A 270 -12.36 25.54 11.04
CA ALA A 270 -12.48 24.36 11.89
C ALA A 270 -13.09 24.70 13.26
N LEU A 271 -12.70 25.82 13.87
CA LEU A 271 -13.23 26.27 15.14
C LEU A 271 -14.72 26.61 15.07
N GLU A 272 -15.15 27.26 13.98
CA GLU A 272 -16.59 27.54 13.72
C GLU A 272 -17.42 26.26 13.56
N LEU A 273 -16.79 25.19 13.04
CA LEU A 273 -17.39 23.86 12.92
C LEU A 273 -17.26 23.02 14.21
N GLY A 274 -16.74 23.60 15.30
CA GLY A 274 -16.63 22.95 16.60
C GLY A 274 -15.34 22.15 16.82
N ILE A 275 -14.36 22.22 15.91
CA ILE A 275 -13.08 21.52 16.03
C ILE A 275 -12.00 22.50 16.49
N ALA A 276 -11.60 22.40 17.75
CA ALA A 276 -10.46 23.13 18.28
C ALA A 276 -9.15 22.35 18.06
N PHE A 277 -8.36 22.77 17.07
CA PHE A 277 -7.08 22.12 16.75
C PHE A 277 -5.93 22.58 17.65
N GLU A 278 -5.22 21.62 18.22
CA GLU A 278 -3.88 21.75 18.76
C GLU A 278 -2.85 21.44 17.68
N VAL A 279 -1.88 22.33 17.47
CA VAL A 279 -0.90 22.15 16.39
C VAL A 279 0.34 21.44 16.90
N ALA A 280 0.64 20.27 16.33
CA ALA A 280 1.82 19.48 16.68
C ALA A 280 3.14 20.25 16.38
N PRO A 281 4.21 20.04 17.16
CA PRO A 281 5.50 20.68 16.91
C PRO A 281 6.11 20.17 15.59
N LYS A 282 6.82 21.06 14.89
CA LYS A 282 7.53 20.72 13.65
C LYS A 282 8.82 19.96 13.98
N LEU A 283 8.85 18.68 13.66
CA LEU A 283 10.06 17.86 13.66
C LEU A 283 10.57 17.61 12.24
N SER A 284 11.83 17.21 12.12
CA SER A 284 12.33 16.62 10.88
C SER A 284 11.58 15.31 10.60
N LEU A 285 11.51 14.92 9.33
CA LEU A 285 10.86 13.69 8.93
C LEU A 285 11.49 12.45 9.60
N GLU A 286 12.83 12.43 9.66
CA GLU A 286 13.61 11.35 10.27
C GLU A 286 13.34 11.25 11.77
N ASP A 287 13.39 12.37 12.50
CA ASP A 287 13.12 12.39 13.94
C ASP A 287 11.70 11.92 14.27
N GLY A 288 10.72 12.33 13.45
CA GLY A 288 9.34 11.90 13.65
C GLY A 288 9.13 10.42 13.32
N ILE A 289 9.82 9.86 12.32
CA ILE A 289 9.80 8.41 12.04
C ILE A 289 10.40 7.63 13.22
N GLU A 290 11.52 8.09 13.77
CA GLU A 290 12.15 7.47 14.93
C GLU A 290 11.29 7.59 16.21
N ALA A 291 10.58 8.71 16.38
CA ALA A 291 9.60 8.85 17.46
C ALA A 291 8.47 7.81 17.33
N VAL A 292 7.95 7.59 16.12
CA VAL A 292 6.94 6.54 15.87
C VAL A 292 7.51 5.17 16.19
N ARG A 293 8.72 4.83 15.72
CA ARG A 293 9.37 3.53 16.00
C ARG A 293 9.51 3.23 17.49
N LYS A 294 9.82 4.23 18.30
CA LYS A 294 9.94 4.08 19.77
C LYS A 294 8.60 3.84 20.46
N VAL A 295 7.51 4.39 19.92
CA VAL A 295 6.19 4.37 20.56
C VAL A 295 5.32 3.23 20.06
N LEU A 296 5.48 2.79 18.81
CA LEU A 296 4.66 1.75 18.18
C LEU A 296 4.62 0.40 18.94
N PRO A 297 5.69 -0.04 19.65
CA PRO A 297 5.62 -1.18 20.56
C PRO A 297 4.62 -1.05 21.71
N ASN A 298 4.24 0.16 22.10
CA ASN A 298 3.25 0.45 23.14
C ASN A 298 1.84 0.69 22.57
N CYS A 299 1.68 0.58 21.25
CA CYS A 299 0.40 0.76 20.57
C CYS A 299 -0.41 -0.54 20.50
N TRP A 300 -1.71 -0.38 20.62
CA TRP A 300 -2.76 -1.39 20.46
C TRP A 300 -3.72 -0.91 19.38
N PHE A 301 -4.27 -1.81 18.58
CA PHE A 301 -5.13 -1.44 17.44
C PHE A 301 -6.45 -2.20 17.49
N ASP A 302 -7.54 -1.51 17.17
CA ASP A 302 -8.81 -2.16 16.87
C ASP A 302 -8.69 -2.93 15.55
N LYS A 303 -8.94 -4.23 15.59
CA LYS A 303 -8.72 -5.14 14.47
C LYS A 303 -9.49 -4.75 13.21
N ASN A 304 -10.74 -4.30 13.35
CA ASN A 304 -11.62 -4.07 12.22
C ASN A 304 -11.58 -2.60 11.78
N LYS A 305 -11.67 -1.68 12.74
CA LYS A 305 -11.73 -0.24 12.44
C LYS A 305 -10.39 0.34 12.03
N CYS A 306 -9.27 -0.23 12.48
CA CYS A 306 -7.93 0.23 12.11
C CYS A 306 -7.26 -0.61 11.02
N HIS A 307 -7.95 -1.61 10.44
CA HIS A 307 -7.34 -2.54 9.49
C HIS A 307 -6.62 -1.81 8.35
N TYR A 308 -7.32 -0.93 7.64
CA TYR A 308 -6.75 -0.19 6.51
C TYR A 308 -5.58 0.72 6.95
N GLY A 309 -5.73 1.46 8.06
CA GLY A 309 -4.65 2.28 8.59
C GLY A 309 -3.41 1.47 9.00
N MET A 310 -3.56 0.26 9.52
CA MET A 310 -2.44 -0.64 9.82
C MET A 310 -1.74 -1.11 8.54
N GLU A 311 -2.48 -1.41 7.48
CA GLU A 311 -1.91 -1.78 6.19
C GLU A 311 -1.13 -0.62 5.55
N CYS A 312 -1.61 0.62 5.71
CA CYS A 312 -0.84 1.81 5.38
C CYS A 312 0.47 1.88 6.19
N LEU A 313 0.43 1.70 7.51
CA LEU A 313 1.66 1.72 8.33
C LEU A 313 2.66 0.62 7.91
N LYS A 314 2.18 -0.58 7.56
CA LYS A 314 3.04 -1.66 7.03
C LYS A 314 3.69 -1.29 5.70
N SER A 315 2.96 -0.56 4.85
CA SER A 315 3.36 -0.20 3.49
C SER A 315 4.17 1.09 3.40
N TYR A 316 4.38 1.79 4.51
CA TYR A 316 5.18 3.01 4.56
C TYR A 316 6.68 2.68 4.47
N GLN A 317 7.31 3.01 3.35
CA GLN A 317 8.63 2.50 2.98
C GLN A 317 9.59 3.57 2.45
N LYS A 318 10.89 3.27 2.57
CA LYS A 318 11.99 4.05 1.98
C LYS A 318 11.94 4.00 0.45
N LYS A 319 12.34 5.09 -0.19
CA LYS A 319 12.56 5.09 -1.65
C LYS A 319 13.93 4.52 -1.96
N TRP A 320 14.00 3.41 -2.67
CA TRP A 320 15.24 2.88 -3.21
C TRP A 320 15.75 3.76 -4.37
N ASP A 321 17.07 4.00 -4.41
CA ASP A 321 17.75 4.70 -5.49
C ASP A 321 18.63 3.70 -6.25
N ASP A 322 18.16 3.26 -7.42
CA ASP A 322 18.88 2.30 -8.26
C ASP A 322 20.23 2.82 -8.77
N ILE A 323 20.40 4.15 -8.88
CA ILE A 323 21.63 4.76 -9.39
C ILE A 323 22.70 4.75 -8.31
N ASN A 324 22.32 5.12 -7.07
CA ASN A 324 23.25 5.19 -5.95
C ASN A 324 23.32 3.90 -5.12
N GLN A 325 22.51 2.89 -5.48
CA GLN A 325 22.39 1.60 -4.78
C GLN A 325 22.15 1.78 -3.27
N CYS A 326 21.35 2.78 -2.91
CA CYS A 326 21.08 3.13 -1.52
C CYS A 326 19.63 3.59 -1.33
N PHE A 327 19.13 3.48 -0.10
CA PHE A 327 17.83 4.07 0.24
C PHE A 327 17.96 5.58 0.42
N ARG A 328 17.08 6.34 -0.23
CA ARG A 328 16.95 7.78 0.03
C ARG A 328 16.32 8.02 1.39
N ASN A 329 16.70 9.13 2.00
CA ASN A 329 16.16 9.58 3.29
C ASN A 329 14.65 9.93 3.23
N ARG A 330 14.09 10.13 2.03
CA ARG A 330 12.66 10.39 1.87
C ARG A 330 11.88 9.09 1.56
N PRO A 331 10.75 8.86 2.25
CA PRO A 331 9.83 7.77 1.93
C PRO A 331 9.25 7.89 0.53
N ILE A 332 8.72 6.78 0.02
CA ILE A 332 7.89 6.78 -1.18
C ILE A 332 6.56 7.46 -0.83
N HIS A 333 6.19 8.49 -1.60
CA HIS A 333 4.88 9.11 -1.48
C HIS A 333 3.85 8.23 -2.20
N ASN A 334 3.00 7.55 -1.45
CA ASN A 334 1.95 6.65 -1.93
C ASN A 334 0.76 6.67 -0.96
N PHE A 335 -0.23 5.80 -1.17
CA PHE A 335 -1.42 5.66 -0.33
C PHE A 335 -1.12 5.52 1.18
N ALA A 336 0.07 5.03 1.55
CA ALA A 336 0.45 4.86 2.95
C ALA A 336 0.95 6.15 3.64
N SER A 337 1.27 7.19 2.87
CA SER A 337 1.94 8.38 3.39
C SER A 337 1.05 9.21 4.31
N HIS A 338 -0.20 9.45 3.92
CA HIS A 338 -1.13 10.26 4.72
C HIS A 338 -1.44 9.63 6.08
N ALA A 339 -1.66 8.31 6.11
CA ALA A 339 -1.89 7.60 7.37
C ALA A 339 -0.66 7.59 8.28
N ALA A 340 0.54 7.42 7.72
CA ALA A 340 1.79 7.47 8.47
C ALA A 340 2.09 8.88 9.00
N ASP A 341 1.77 9.91 8.23
CA ASP A 341 1.97 11.31 8.57
C ASP A 341 0.99 11.77 9.66
N ALA A 342 -0.30 11.40 9.58
CA ALA A 342 -1.28 11.62 10.63
C ALA A 342 -0.87 10.91 11.94
N PHE A 343 -0.39 9.67 11.84
CA PHE A 343 0.10 8.92 12.99
C PHE A 343 1.30 9.61 13.65
N ARG A 344 2.28 10.05 12.84
CA ARG A 344 3.44 10.81 13.30
C ARG A 344 3.02 12.11 13.98
N THR A 345 2.10 12.87 13.39
CA THR A 345 1.52 14.08 13.98
C THR A 345 0.94 13.80 15.36
N GLY A 346 0.20 12.70 15.51
CA GLY A 346 -0.35 12.27 16.79
C GLY A 346 0.69 11.90 17.85
N ILE A 347 1.74 11.19 17.45
CA ILE A 347 2.86 10.82 18.34
C ILE A 347 3.63 12.05 18.80
N VAL A 348 3.91 12.97 17.88
CA VAL A 348 4.72 14.18 18.11
C VAL A 348 3.94 15.29 18.83
N GLY A 349 2.62 15.37 18.60
CA GLY A 349 1.73 16.31 19.27
C GLY A 349 1.58 16.05 20.77
N TYR A 350 1.88 14.83 21.22
CA TYR A 350 2.17 14.59 22.63
C TYR A 350 3.61 14.99 22.89
N GLY A 351 3.81 16.03 23.70
CA GLY A 351 5.14 16.46 24.11
C GLY A 351 5.96 15.27 24.58
N ILE A 352 6.89 14.82 23.73
CA ILE A 352 8.12 14.22 24.23
C ILE A 352 8.65 15.30 25.16
N GLU A 353 8.71 15.04 26.46
CA GLU A 353 9.55 15.86 27.35
C GLU A 353 10.98 15.70 26.85
N MET A 354 11.33 16.48 25.83
CA MET A 354 12.70 16.70 25.47
C MET A 354 13.26 17.54 26.60
N THR A 355 14.13 16.94 27.41
CA THR A 355 15.02 17.70 28.28
C THR A 355 15.74 18.72 27.40
N ASN A 356 15.28 19.96 27.45
CA ASN A 356 15.91 21.06 26.73
C ASN A 356 17.16 21.44 27.53
N TRP A 357 18.31 20.91 27.11
CA TRP A 357 19.61 21.19 27.70
C TRP A 357 20.00 22.69 27.67
N LYS A 358 19.26 23.53 26.93
CA LYS A 358 19.42 25.00 26.91
C LYS A 358 18.41 25.72 27.81
N LYS A 359 17.46 25.03 28.44
CA LYS A 359 16.55 25.62 29.43
C LYS A 359 17.39 25.99 30.65
N LYS A 360 17.49 27.28 30.97
CA LYS A 360 18.15 27.73 32.21
C LYS A 360 17.43 27.08 33.39
N ILE A 361 18.20 26.40 34.23
CA ILE A 361 17.73 25.91 35.53
C ILE A 361 17.66 27.15 36.43
N GLU A 362 16.46 27.50 36.89
CA GLU A 362 16.33 28.51 37.95
C GLU A 362 16.78 27.88 39.26
N VAL A 363 18.06 28.12 39.60
CA VAL A 363 18.60 27.75 40.90
C VAL A 363 18.18 28.82 41.90
N ASN A 364 17.26 28.48 42.79
CA ASN A 364 16.88 29.35 43.89
C ASN A 364 18.00 29.37 44.94
N THR A 365 18.85 30.38 44.90
CA THR A 365 20.01 30.53 45.79
C THR A 365 19.65 31.08 47.18
N ASN A 366 18.37 31.21 47.53
CA ASN A 366 17.95 31.81 48.81
C ASN A 366 18.26 30.95 50.05
N TYR A 367 18.84 29.76 49.89
CA TYR A 367 19.18 28.85 51.00
C TYR A 367 20.64 28.38 51.00
N ILE A 368 21.54 29.10 50.34
CA ILE A 368 22.99 28.89 50.49
C ILE A 368 23.51 29.99 51.41
N ILE A 369 23.68 29.67 52.70
CA ILE A 369 24.45 30.46 53.66
C ILE A 369 25.91 30.02 53.58
#